data_AF-A0ABD0J580-F1
#
_entry.id   AF-A0ABD0J580-F1
#
_cell.length_a   1.000
_cell.length_b   1.000
_cell.length_c   1.000
_cell.angle_alpha   90.00
_cell.angle_beta   90.00
_cell.angle_gamma   90.00
#
_symmetry.space_group_name_H-M   'P 1'
#
loop_
_entity.id
_entity.type
_entity.pdbx_description
1 polymer ?
#
loop_
_entity_poly.entity_id
_entity_poly.type
_entity_poly.pdbx_seq_one_letter_code
_entity_poly.pdbx_strand_id
1 'polypeptide(L)'
;MRRWPPVSYHDIYNYLVMSECVDGEAMVNFKSMDSYNYFKSQKVGALYISSPAEDLIYVKGDVIPSLAVNSERHHAWVLLTTTGVIETAGCTCKAGRGKSCSHAGAILWKLDHATLTGRSGEACTDRQQQWNQGTCKNIGPQKDQSCSF
;
A
#
# COMPACT_ATOMS: atom_id res chain seq x y z
N MET A 1 6.92 -15.94 -8.61
CA MET A 1 5.82 -15.46 -7.74
C MET A 1 6.39 -14.30 -6.92
N ARG A 2 5.82 -13.09 -7.01
CA ARG A 2 6.23 -11.98 -6.12
C ARG A 2 5.66 -12.29 -4.72
N ARG A 3 6.52 -12.57 -3.75
CA ARG A 3 6.12 -12.92 -2.38
C ARG A 3 6.11 -11.64 -1.52
N TRP A 4 5.09 -11.48 -0.68
CA TRP A 4 5.06 -10.40 0.29
C TRP A 4 6.12 -10.60 1.38
N PRO A 5 6.74 -9.52 1.89
CA PRO A 5 7.63 -9.60 3.04
C PRO A 5 6.86 -10.19 4.24
N PRO A 6 7.45 -11.12 5.00
CA PRO A 6 6.77 -11.80 6.09
C PRO A 6 6.64 -10.86 7.30
N VAL A 7 5.63 -9.99 7.28
CA VAL A 7 5.33 -9.08 8.40
C VAL A 7 4.26 -9.73 9.28
N SER A 8 4.50 -9.78 10.58
CA SER A 8 3.54 -10.27 11.58
C SER A 8 3.04 -9.16 12.50
N TYR A 9 1.92 -9.42 13.20
CA TYR A 9 1.44 -8.55 14.29
C TYR A 9 2.54 -8.15 15.28
N HIS A 10 3.43 -9.09 15.63
CA HIS A 10 4.50 -8.85 16.59
C HIS A 10 5.49 -7.78 16.08
N ASP A 11 5.87 -7.86 14.82
CA ASP A 11 6.79 -6.90 14.18
C ASP A 11 6.15 -5.50 14.15
N ILE A 12 4.86 -5.45 13.81
CA ILE A 12 4.09 -4.20 13.77
C ILE A 12 4.01 -3.56 15.16
N TYR A 13 3.72 -4.35 16.19
CA TYR A 13 3.67 -3.87 17.57
C TYR A 13 5.03 -3.35 18.04
N ASN A 14 6.09 -4.13 17.82
CA ASN A 14 7.45 -3.73 18.20
C ASN A 14 7.84 -2.41 17.54
N TYR A 15 7.57 -2.27 16.24
CA TYR A 15 7.91 -1.05 15.53
C TYR A 15 7.04 0.14 15.94
N LEU A 16 5.72 0.00 16.00
CA LEU A 16 4.83 1.14 16.23
C LEU A 16 4.79 1.61 17.69
N VAL A 17 4.96 0.69 18.64
CA VAL A 17 4.82 0.97 20.08
C VAL A 17 6.17 0.96 20.79
N MET A 18 7.03 -0.03 20.50
CA MET A 18 8.25 -0.27 21.26
C MET A 18 9.51 0.33 20.63
N SER A 19 9.41 0.99 19.47
CA SER A 19 10.56 1.66 18.86
C SER A 19 11.21 2.64 19.84
N GLU A 20 12.53 2.61 19.88
CA GLU A 20 13.34 3.47 20.71
C GLU A 20 13.28 4.92 20.22
N CYS A 21 13.07 5.84 21.15
CA CYS A 21 13.10 7.27 20.95
C CYS A 21 14.52 7.81 21.12
N VAL A 22 14.70 9.12 20.89
CA VAL A 22 16.02 9.77 20.98
C VAL A 22 16.58 9.77 22.41
N ASP A 23 15.71 9.66 23.41
CA ASP A 23 16.03 9.54 24.83
C ASP A 23 16.45 8.12 25.25
N GLY A 24 16.41 7.14 24.32
CA GLY A 24 16.71 5.73 24.61
C GLY A 24 15.54 4.96 25.21
N GLU A 25 14.41 5.63 25.45
CA GLU A 25 13.20 5.02 26.00
C GLU A 25 12.27 4.56 24.87
N ALA A 26 11.40 3.59 25.15
CA ALA A 26 10.40 3.17 24.17
C ALA A 26 9.39 4.30 23.87
N MET A 27 8.87 4.35 22.64
CA MET A 27 7.88 5.37 22.24
C MET A 27 6.55 5.24 23.01
N VAL A 28 6.19 4.02 23.41
CA VAL A 28 4.94 3.66 24.13
C VAL A 28 3.69 4.24 23.42
N ASN A 29 3.72 4.29 22.09
CA ASN A 29 2.67 4.93 21.29
C ASN A 29 1.52 3.97 20.97
N PHE A 30 0.73 3.62 21.98
CA PHE A 30 -0.43 2.72 21.80
C PHE A 30 -1.48 3.27 20.83
N LYS A 31 -1.58 4.59 20.68
CA LYS A 31 -2.53 5.23 19.75
C LYS A 31 -2.23 4.91 18.29
N SER A 32 -0.98 4.60 17.96
CA SER A 32 -0.61 4.16 16.61
C SER A 32 -1.32 2.86 16.20
N MET A 33 -1.73 2.02 17.15
CA MET A 33 -2.46 0.76 16.89
C MET A 33 -3.86 1.00 16.32
N ASP A 34 -4.44 2.19 16.52
CA ASP A 34 -5.70 2.59 15.87
C ASP A 34 -5.58 2.64 14.34
N SER A 35 -4.36 2.56 13.80
CA SER A 35 -4.10 2.36 12.37
C SER A 35 -4.80 1.13 11.79
N TYR A 36 -5.07 0.11 12.60
CA TYR A 36 -5.84 -1.06 12.17
C TYR A 36 -7.24 -0.68 11.68
N ASN A 37 -7.85 0.37 12.25
CA ASN A 37 -9.16 0.85 11.81
C ASN A 37 -9.13 1.39 10.38
N TYR A 38 -8.02 1.99 9.93
CA TYR A 38 -7.89 2.45 8.54
C TYR A 38 -7.84 1.27 7.56
N PHE A 39 -7.14 0.20 7.93
CA PHE A 39 -7.14 -1.03 7.15
C PHE A 39 -8.54 -1.66 7.11
N LYS A 40 -9.19 -1.83 8.28
CA LYS A 40 -10.54 -2.39 8.40
C LYS A 40 -11.59 -1.59 7.62
N SER A 41 -11.49 -0.26 7.62
CA SER A 41 -12.35 0.64 6.86
C SER A 41 -11.98 0.78 5.37
N GLN A 42 -11.10 -0.09 4.84
CA GLN A 42 -10.67 -0.08 3.43
C GLN A 42 -10.13 1.27 2.95
N LYS A 43 -9.49 2.04 3.84
CA LYS A 43 -8.90 3.35 3.52
C LYS A 43 -7.52 3.24 2.88
N VAL A 44 -6.97 2.03 2.77
CA VAL A 44 -5.64 1.76 2.21
C VAL A 44 -5.77 1.27 0.77
N GLY A 45 -5.25 2.06 -0.17
CA GLY A 45 -5.21 1.76 -1.60
C GLY A 45 -4.23 0.64 -1.96
N ALA A 46 -3.95 0.45 -3.25
CA ALA A 46 -3.00 -0.56 -3.71
C ALA A 46 -1.61 -0.33 -3.08
N LEU A 47 -0.90 -1.44 -2.82
CA LEU A 47 0.47 -1.41 -2.32
C LEU A 47 1.43 -1.69 -3.48
N TYR A 48 2.49 -0.90 -3.54
CA TYR A 48 3.56 -1.02 -4.52
C TYR A 48 4.83 -1.46 -3.81
N ILE A 49 5.51 -2.47 -4.35
CA ILE A 49 6.76 -3.01 -3.80
C ILE A 49 7.90 -2.70 -4.77
N SER A 50 9.04 -2.28 -4.20
CA SER A 50 10.33 -2.18 -4.88
C SER A 50 11.41 -2.75 -3.97
N SER A 51 12.48 -3.31 -4.54
CA SER A 51 13.63 -3.81 -3.79
C SER A 51 14.83 -2.91 -4.09
N PRO A 52 15.10 -1.89 -3.25
CA PRO A 52 16.22 -0.97 -3.49
C PRO A 52 17.60 -1.61 -3.29
N ALA A 53 17.68 -2.68 -2.49
CA ALA A 53 18.88 -3.48 -2.24
C ALA A 53 18.49 -4.95 -2.09
N GLU A 54 19.47 -5.86 -2.06
CA GLU A 54 19.22 -7.31 -1.93
C GLU A 54 18.44 -7.67 -0.66
N ASP A 55 18.77 -7.01 0.46
CA ASP A 55 18.16 -7.29 1.77
C ASP A 55 17.02 -6.35 2.15
N LEU A 56 16.69 -5.37 1.30
CA LEU A 56 15.70 -4.34 1.61
C LEU A 56 14.51 -4.38 0.66
N ILE A 57 13.32 -4.20 1.25
CA ILE A 57 12.04 -4.15 0.58
C ILE A 57 11.37 -2.83 0.93
N TYR A 58 11.16 -2.01 -0.08
CA TYR A 58 10.42 -0.76 0.01
C TYR A 58 8.97 -0.98 -0.40
N VAL A 59 8.02 -0.63 0.47
CA VAL A 59 6.59 -0.70 0.18
C VAL A 59 5.98 0.69 0.30
N LYS A 60 5.21 1.10 -0.72
CA LYS A 60 4.49 2.37 -0.74
C LYS A 60 2.99 2.13 -0.96
N GLY A 61 2.14 2.96 -0.36
CA GLY A 61 0.70 2.94 -0.59
C GLY A 61 0.05 4.28 -0.29
N ASP A 62 -1.11 4.48 -0.90
CA ASP A 62 -1.94 5.67 -0.69
C ASP A 62 -3.01 5.39 0.37
N VAL A 63 -3.13 6.30 1.34
CA VAL A 63 -4.08 6.16 2.46
C VAL A 63 -5.03 7.35 2.50
N ILE A 64 -6.34 7.06 2.55
CA ILE A 64 -7.38 8.07 2.69
C ILE A 64 -7.33 8.65 4.10
N PRO A 65 -7.29 9.99 4.26
CA PRO A 65 -7.32 10.65 5.57
C PRO A 65 -8.59 10.33 6.36
N SER A 66 -8.54 10.46 7.69
CA SER A 66 -9.70 10.21 8.56
C SER A 66 -10.77 11.30 8.47
N LEU A 67 -10.35 12.55 8.34
CA LEU A 67 -11.21 13.74 8.54
C LEU A 67 -11.87 14.25 7.25
N ALA A 68 -11.42 13.82 6.06
CA ALA A 68 -12.05 14.20 4.79
C ALA A 68 -11.77 13.17 3.69
N VAL A 69 -12.80 12.42 3.29
CA VAL A 69 -12.69 11.41 2.21
C VAL A 69 -12.33 12.05 0.86
N ASN A 70 -12.71 13.32 0.66
CA ASN A 70 -12.40 14.11 -0.54
C ASN A 70 -11.08 14.90 -0.46
N SER A 71 -10.31 14.76 0.62
CA SER A 71 -9.00 15.41 0.73
C SER A 71 -7.91 14.60 0.02
N GLU A 72 -6.79 15.25 -0.26
CA GLU A 72 -5.63 14.63 -0.89
C GLU A 72 -5.17 13.40 -0.09
N ARG A 73 -4.93 12.30 -0.79
CA ARG A 73 -4.48 11.04 -0.17
C ARG A 73 -3.08 11.23 0.40
N HIS A 74 -2.83 10.66 1.57
CA HIS A 74 -1.48 10.64 2.10
C HIS A 74 -0.68 9.50 1.50
N HIS A 75 0.53 9.80 1.05
CA HIS A 75 1.47 8.82 0.56
C HIS A 75 2.28 8.32 1.75
N ALA A 76 2.03 7.07 2.13
CA ALA A 76 2.79 6.40 3.18
C ALA A 76 3.70 5.32 2.57
N TRP A 77 4.80 5.07 3.24
CA TRP A 77 5.78 4.09 2.82
C TRP A 77 6.46 3.45 4.03
N VAL A 78 6.94 2.23 3.84
CA VAL A 78 7.69 1.45 4.82
C VAL A 78 8.90 0.82 4.14
N LEU A 79 10.00 0.73 4.88
CA LEU A 79 11.20 0.01 4.49
C LEU A 79 11.35 -1.17 5.44
N LEU A 80 11.50 -2.34 4.86
CA LEU A 80 11.51 -3.62 5.54
C LEU A 80 12.74 -4.41 5.11
N THR A 81 13.22 -5.32 5.93
CA THR A 81 14.15 -6.34 5.48
C THR A 81 13.42 -7.47 4.75
N THR A 82 14.16 -8.29 4.00
CA THR A 82 13.66 -9.55 3.43
C THR A 82 13.14 -10.53 4.50
N THR A 83 13.60 -10.38 5.74
CA THR A 83 13.17 -11.17 6.91
C THR A 83 11.89 -10.65 7.57
N GLY A 84 11.38 -9.49 7.16
CA GLY A 84 10.14 -8.90 7.71
C GLY A 84 10.33 -7.87 8.81
N VAL A 85 11.58 -7.55 9.17
CA VAL A 85 11.89 -6.51 10.17
C VAL A 85 11.60 -5.13 9.58
N ILE A 86 10.93 -4.28 10.35
CA ILE A 86 10.58 -2.93 9.91
C ILE A 86 11.70 -1.97 10.32
N GLU A 87 12.45 -1.48 9.34
CA GLU A 87 13.59 -0.57 9.56
C GLU A 87 13.11 0.87 9.79
N THR A 88 12.19 1.35 8.95
CA THR A 88 11.66 2.70 9.05
C THR A 88 10.38 2.86 8.24
N ALA A 89 9.63 3.90 8.53
CA ALA A 89 8.41 4.26 7.83
C ALA A 89 8.28 5.77 7.73
N GLY A 90 7.54 6.23 6.73
CA GLY A 90 7.27 7.63 6.51
C GLY A 90 5.90 7.86 5.89
N CYS A 91 5.43 9.09 6.00
CA CYS A 91 4.16 9.52 5.42
C CYS A 91 4.17 11.02 5.14
N THR A 92 3.42 11.45 4.13
CA THR A 92 3.24 12.89 3.83
C THR A 92 2.28 13.61 4.79
N CYS A 93 1.63 12.89 5.71
CA CYS A 93 0.78 13.50 6.72
C CYS A 93 1.58 14.32 7.74
N LYS A 94 0.92 15.23 8.45
CA LYS A 94 1.55 16.09 9.48
C LYS A 94 2.32 15.30 10.55
N ALA A 95 1.80 14.13 10.93
CA ALA A 95 2.44 13.24 11.91
C ALA A 95 3.50 12.29 11.31
N GLY A 96 3.73 12.33 9.99
CA GLY A 96 4.61 11.37 9.29
C GLY A 96 6.08 11.47 9.68
N ARG A 97 6.52 12.62 10.21
CA ARG A 97 7.89 12.82 10.73
C ARG A 97 8.21 11.93 11.93
N GLY A 98 7.19 11.50 12.69
CA GLY A 98 7.36 10.63 13.86
C GLY A 98 7.50 9.15 13.53
N LYS A 99 7.52 8.75 12.25
CA LYS A 99 7.65 7.37 11.75
C LYS A 99 6.55 6.37 12.20
N SER A 100 5.67 6.74 13.12
CA SER A 100 4.63 5.90 13.76
C SER A 100 3.20 6.39 13.47
N CYS A 101 3.00 7.17 12.42
CA CYS A 101 1.68 7.70 12.09
C CYS A 101 0.69 6.58 11.70
N SER A 102 -0.61 6.82 11.93
CA SER A 102 -1.63 5.80 11.67
C SER A 102 -1.72 5.36 10.20
N HIS A 103 -1.31 6.21 9.25
CA HIS A 103 -1.27 5.86 7.83
C HIS A 103 -0.16 4.86 7.50
N ALA A 104 1.02 5.00 8.12
CA ALA A 104 2.12 4.04 7.97
C ALA A 104 1.74 2.70 8.60
N GLY A 105 1.15 2.71 9.80
CA GLY A 105 0.61 1.51 10.43
C GLY A 105 -0.45 0.82 9.57
N ALA A 106 -1.30 1.58 8.87
CA ALA A 106 -2.33 1.00 8.00
C ALA A 106 -1.75 0.21 6.82
N ILE A 107 -0.61 0.64 6.27
CA ILE A 107 0.14 -0.13 5.25
C ILE A 107 0.66 -1.44 5.85
N LEU A 108 1.23 -1.38 7.06
CA LEU A 108 1.75 -2.56 7.76
C LEU A 108 0.65 -3.60 8.00
N TRP A 109 -0.54 -3.19 8.46
CA TRP A 109 -1.67 -4.11 8.64
C TRP A 109 -2.14 -4.75 7.33
N LYS A 110 -2.09 -3.99 6.23
CA LYS A 110 -2.42 -4.53 4.91
C LYS A 110 -1.38 -5.53 4.43
N LEU A 111 -0.09 -5.32 4.76
CA LEU A 111 1.00 -6.26 4.47
C LEU A 111 0.88 -7.55 5.28
N ASP A 112 0.62 -7.47 6.59
CA ASP A 112 0.38 -8.64 7.45
C ASP A 112 -0.79 -9.47 6.89
N HIS A 113 -1.92 -8.83 6.57
CA HIS A 113 -3.05 -9.52 5.96
C HIS A 113 -2.72 -10.13 4.58
N ALA A 114 -1.95 -9.43 3.74
CA ALA A 114 -1.53 -9.95 2.43
C ALA A 114 -0.61 -11.18 2.56
N THR A 115 0.25 -11.17 3.58
CA THR A 115 1.14 -12.29 3.95
C THR A 115 0.34 -13.49 4.42
N LEU A 116 -0.60 -13.29 5.35
CA LEU A 116 -1.45 -14.36 5.91
C LEU A 116 -2.36 -14.99 4.86
N THR A 117 -2.93 -14.18 3.97
CA THR A 117 -3.87 -14.67 2.95
C THR A 117 -3.19 -15.19 1.69
N GLY A 118 -1.87 -15.03 1.55
CA GLY A 118 -1.12 -15.39 0.34
C GLY A 118 -1.59 -14.64 -0.91
N ARG A 119 -2.41 -13.60 -0.76
CA ARG A 119 -2.99 -12.83 -1.87
C ARG A 119 -1.90 -11.94 -2.47
N SER A 120 -1.17 -12.48 -3.43
CA SER A 120 -0.35 -11.73 -4.37
C SER A 120 -1.29 -11.11 -5.40
N GLY A 121 -2.09 -10.14 -4.97
CA GLY A 121 -3.11 -9.52 -5.81
C GLY A 121 -2.45 -8.70 -6.91
N GLU A 122 -2.33 -9.27 -8.11
CA GLU A 122 -2.51 -8.46 -9.31
C GLU A 122 -3.93 -7.92 -9.23
N ALA A 123 -4.08 -6.64 -8.89
CA ALA A 123 -5.35 -5.98 -9.13
C ALA A 123 -5.66 -6.07 -10.63
N CYS A 124 -6.94 -6.08 -11.01
CA CYS A 124 -7.37 -5.99 -12.41
C CYS A 124 -6.63 -4.87 -13.20
N THR A 125 -6.18 -3.82 -12.49
CA THR A 125 -5.40 -2.69 -13.01
C THR A 125 -3.88 -2.90 -13.09
N ASP A 126 -3.34 -3.95 -12.46
CA ASP A 126 -1.91 -4.32 -12.57
C ASP A 126 -1.63 -5.15 -13.83
N ARG A 127 -2.70 -5.65 -14.47
CA ARG A 127 -2.62 -6.12 -15.86
C ARG A 127 -2.52 -4.89 -16.76
N GLN A 128 -1.67 -4.95 -17.79
CA GLN A 128 -1.69 -3.96 -18.87
C GLN A 128 -3.14 -3.75 -19.32
N GLN A 129 -3.52 -2.48 -19.46
CA GLN A 129 -4.83 -2.01 -19.89
C GLN A 129 -5.28 -2.85 -21.11
N GLN A 130 -6.26 -3.75 -20.95
CA GLN A 130 -6.78 -4.57 -22.06
C GLN A 130 -7.76 -3.80 -22.96
N TRP A 131 -7.65 -2.47 -23.03
CA TRP A 131 -8.55 -1.62 -23.83
C TRP A 131 -8.56 -2.01 -25.32
N ASN A 132 -7.49 -2.67 -25.78
CA ASN A 132 -7.34 -3.15 -27.16
C ASN A 132 -7.41 -4.69 -27.31
N GLN A 133 -7.86 -5.44 -26.29
CA GLN A 133 -8.28 -6.82 -26.54
C GLN A 133 -9.62 -6.76 -27.26
N GLY A 134 -9.51 -6.66 -28.59
CA GLY A 134 -10.60 -6.35 -29.49
C GLY A 134 -11.84 -7.16 -29.17
N THR A 135 -12.96 -6.46 -29.03
CA THR A 135 -14.24 -7.08 -29.32
C THR A 135 -14.12 -7.55 -30.76
N CYS A 136 -14.07 -8.86 -31.00
CA CYS A 136 -14.23 -9.42 -32.34
C CYS A 136 -15.63 -9.05 -32.83
N LYS A 137 -15.80 -7.82 -33.32
CA LYS A 137 -16.88 -7.47 -34.20
C LYS A 137 -16.47 -8.03 -35.55
N ASN A 138 -17.18 -9.04 -36.03
CA ASN A 138 -17.03 -9.53 -37.40
C ASN A 138 -17.11 -8.33 -38.34
N ILE A 139 -15.99 -8.00 -38.98
CA ILE A 139 -15.90 -6.96 -40.00
C ILE A 139 -16.51 -7.56 -41.26
N GLY A 140 -17.78 -7.28 -41.50
CA GLY A 140 -18.38 -7.41 -42.83
C GLY A 140 -18.20 -6.11 -43.60
N PRO A 141 -17.95 -6.13 -44.92
CA PRO A 141 -17.82 -4.90 -45.71
C PRO A 141 -19.18 -4.20 -45.80
N GLN A 142 -19.27 -2.97 -45.30
CA GLN A 142 -20.44 -2.11 -45.45
C GLN A 142 -20.13 -1.02 -46.49
N LYS A 143 -20.96 -0.93 -47.52
CA LYS A 143 -20.81 0.06 -48.60
C LYS A 143 -21.24 1.43 -48.11
N ASP A 144 -20.40 2.43 -48.38
CA ASP A 144 -20.68 3.84 -48.13
C ASP A 144 -21.75 4.33 -49.11
N GLN A 145 -22.82 4.94 -48.58
CA GLN A 145 -23.84 5.63 -49.36
C GLN A 145 -23.80 7.11 -48.97
N SER A 146 -23.57 7.94 -50.00
CA SER A 146 -23.79 9.39 -50.09
C SER A 146 -22.68 10.35 -49.61
N CYS A 147 -21.81 10.69 -50.55
CA CYS A 147 -21.41 12.09 -50.77
C CYS A 147 -21.57 12.39 -52.26
N SER A 148 -22.61 13.14 -52.59
CA SER A 148 -22.79 13.78 -53.90
C SER A 148 -21.96 15.07 -53.93
N PHE A 149 -21.29 15.33 -55.06
CA PHE A 149 -20.50 16.54 -55.33
C PHE A 149 -21.36 17.80 -55.44
#